data_AF-A0A3G1KYK4-F1
#
_entry.id   AF-A0A3G1KYK4-F1
#
_cell.length_a   1.000
_cell.length_b   1.000
_cell.length_c   1.000
_cell.angle_alpha   90.00
_cell.angle_beta   90.00
_cell.angle_gamma   90.00
#
_symmetry.space_group_name_H-M   'P 1'
#
loop_
_entity.id
_entity.type
_entity.pdbx_description
1 polymer ?
#
loop_
_entity_poly.entity_id
_entity_poly.type
_entity_poly.pdbx_seq_one_letter_code
_entity_poly.pdbx_strand_id
1 'polypeptide(L)'
;MSRFNILGSQIRRHYLYLGAICVEDEKIWQEMTECILTKEGIDPITPRHREIMAFLRQYYLERQRSPSVREICAQTNSTSGDFFALFSDWPHTLFVINSIVSQVLGIPFWHTEQD
;
A
#
# COMPACT_ATOMS: atom_id res chain seq x y z
N MET A 1 -3.53 27.43 8.40
CA MET A 1 -2.39 26.51 8.67
C MET A 1 -2.92 25.09 8.72
N SER A 2 -2.63 24.30 7.68
CA SER A 2 -3.19 22.94 7.50
C SER A 2 -2.57 21.96 8.52
N ARG A 3 -3.39 21.42 9.43
CA ARG A 3 -3.01 20.39 10.40
C ARG A 3 -2.75 19.00 9.77
N PHE A 4 -2.86 18.88 8.45
CA PHE A 4 -2.85 17.56 7.79
C PHE A 4 -1.46 16.94 7.59
N ASN A 5 -0.36 17.69 7.68
CA ASN A 5 0.97 17.22 7.25
C ASN A 5 1.90 16.63 8.33
N ILE A 6 1.59 16.78 9.63
CA ILE A 6 2.52 16.36 10.68
C ILE A 6 2.46 14.84 10.90
N LEU A 7 1.27 14.26 10.94
CA LEU A 7 1.05 12.83 11.19
C LEU A 7 1.46 11.93 10.01
N GLY A 8 1.23 12.35 8.75
CA GLY A 8 1.68 11.60 7.57
C GLY A 8 3.21 11.45 7.54
N SER A 9 3.92 12.49 7.98
CA SER A 9 5.39 12.44 8.15
C SER A 9 5.83 11.49 9.27
N GLN A 10 5.02 11.28 10.30
CA GLN A 10 5.35 10.43 11.45
C GLN A 10 5.14 8.95 11.12
N ILE A 11 4.00 8.59 10.51
CA ILE A 11 3.71 7.22 10.06
C ILE A 11 4.81 6.72 9.13
N ARG A 12 5.14 7.51 8.09
CA ARG A 12 6.20 7.13 7.16
C ARG A 12 7.55 6.96 7.85
N ARG A 13 7.96 7.90 8.72
CA ARG A 13 9.23 7.79 9.46
C ARG A 13 9.28 6.57 10.37
N HIS A 14 8.16 6.22 11.01
CA HIS A 14 8.07 5.06 11.88
C HIS A 14 8.34 3.76 11.10
N TYR A 15 7.65 3.55 9.98
CA TYR A 15 7.83 2.33 9.19
C TYR A 15 9.16 2.27 8.43
N LEU A 16 9.73 3.41 8.06
CA LEU A 16 11.11 3.47 7.56
C LEU A 16 12.15 3.07 8.62
N TYR A 17 11.93 3.45 9.88
CA TYR A 17 12.81 3.06 10.98
C TYR A 17 12.77 1.56 11.26
N LEU A 18 11.60 0.92 11.13
CA LEU A 18 11.45 -0.53 11.27
C LEU A 18 12.15 -1.31 10.15
N GLY A 19 12.41 -0.68 9.00
CA GLY A 19 13.06 -1.34 7.85
C GLY A 19 12.20 -2.45 7.26
N ALA A 20 12.84 -3.48 6.69
CA ALA A 20 12.16 -4.57 5.98
C ALA A 20 11.12 -5.32 6.83
N ILE A 21 11.28 -5.32 8.16
CA ILE A 21 10.37 -5.95 9.11
C ILE A 21 8.93 -5.44 8.94
N CYS A 22 8.72 -4.17 8.53
CA CYS A 22 7.37 -3.65 8.33
C CYS A 22 6.61 -4.30 7.15
N VAL A 23 7.32 -5.02 6.28
CA VAL A 23 6.76 -5.81 5.19
C VAL A 23 6.84 -7.31 5.51
N GLU A 24 7.95 -7.78 6.09
CA GLU A 24 8.20 -9.21 6.37
C GLU A 24 7.37 -9.76 7.54
N ASP A 25 7.01 -8.93 8.53
CA ASP A 25 6.11 -9.33 9.61
C ASP A 25 4.65 -9.01 9.24
N GLU A 26 3.78 -10.02 9.30
CA GLU A 26 2.38 -9.87 8.92
C GLU A 26 1.61 -8.90 9.83
N LYS A 27 1.89 -8.90 11.14
CA LYS A 27 1.17 -8.04 12.09
C LYS A 27 1.56 -6.59 11.89
N ILE A 28 2.86 -6.32 11.70
CA ILE A 28 3.35 -4.97 11.44
C ILE A 28 2.85 -4.46 10.09
N TRP A 29 2.78 -5.33 9.07
CA TRP A 29 2.17 -4.98 7.79
C TRP A 29 0.69 -4.60 7.93
N GLN A 30 -0.09 -5.41 8.68
CA GLN A 30 -1.50 -5.11 8.94
C GLN A 30 -1.65 -3.77 9.66
N GLU A 31 -0.85 -3.52 10.71
CA GLU A 31 -0.85 -2.25 11.43
C GLU A 31 -0.51 -1.06 10.51
N MET A 32 0.51 -1.21 9.66
CA MET A 32 0.92 -0.18 8.70
C MET A 32 -0.18 0.14 7.71
N THR A 33 -0.75 -0.87 7.07
CA THR A 33 -1.78 -0.68 6.06
C THR A 33 -3.04 -0.10 6.68
N GLU A 34 -3.48 -0.56 7.85
CA GLU A 34 -4.64 0.03 8.53
C GLU A 34 -4.40 1.49 8.91
N CYS A 35 -3.22 1.83 9.45
CA CYS A 35 -2.85 3.22 9.75
C CYS A 35 -2.89 4.12 8.51
N ILE A 36 -2.36 3.65 7.38
CA ILE A 36 -2.35 4.40 6.13
C ILE A 36 -3.77 4.54 5.58
N LEU A 37 -4.54 3.45 5.49
CA LEU A 37 -5.90 3.47 4.97
C LEU A 37 -6.80 4.42 5.75
N THR A 38 -6.80 4.36 7.08
CA THR A 38 -7.57 5.30 7.92
C THR A 38 -7.13 6.74 7.70
N LYS A 39 -5.82 6.98 7.53
CA LYS A 39 -5.29 8.33 7.29
C LYS A 39 -5.72 8.91 5.94
N GLU A 40 -5.83 8.07 4.93
CA GLU A 40 -6.31 8.40 3.58
C GLU A 40 -7.85 8.49 3.50
N GLY A 41 -8.55 8.34 4.63
CA GLY A 41 -10.00 8.51 4.72
C GLY A 41 -10.80 7.25 4.41
N ILE A 42 -10.15 6.09 4.36
CA ILE A 42 -10.82 4.80 4.19
C ILE A 42 -11.24 4.26 5.55
N ASP A 43 -12.51 4.52 5.88
CA ASP A 43 -13.18 4.06 7.10
C ASP A 43 -14.68 3.83 6.79
N PRO A 44 -15.24 2.62 6.97
CA PRO A 44 -14.63 1.43 7.59
C PRO A 44 -13.67 0.66 6.68
N ILE A 45 -12.59 0.15 7.27
CA ILE A 45 -11.70 -0.82 6.61
C ILE A 45 -12.39 -2.19 6.55
N THR A 46 -13.00 -2.48 5.40
CA THR A 46 -13.68 -3.75 5.12
C THR A 46 -12.71 -4.92 4.89
N PRO A 47 -13.16 -6.19 4.97
CA PRO A 47 -12.34 -7.36 4.63
C PRO A 47 -11.72 -7.29 3.24
N ARG A 48 -12.40 -6.65 2.28
CA ARG A 48 -11.90 -6.52 0.91
C ARG A 48 -10.65 -5.65 0.81
N HIS A 49 -10.56 -4.59 1.62
CA HIS A 49 -9.32 -3.80 1.69
C HIS A 49 -8.16 -4.66 2.18
N ARG A 50 -8.39 -5.47 3.22
CA ARG A 50 -7.36 -6.35 3.80
C ARG A 50 -6.89 -7.42 2.82
N GLU A 51 -7.80 -8.00 2.04
CA GLU A 51 -7.46 -8.95 0.97
C GLU A 51 -6.54 -8.32 -0.09
N ILE A 52 -6.86 -7.11 -0.53
CA ILE A 52 -6.03 -6.37 -1.51
C ILE A 52 -4.67 -6.02 -0.90
N MET A 53 -4.62 -5.58 0.36
CA MET A 53 -3.36 -5.30 1.06
C MET A 53 -2.50 -6.57 1.25
N ALA A 54 -3.12 -7.71 1.54
CA ALA A 54 -2.42 -8.99 1.63
C ALA A 54 -1.84 -9.40 0.27
N PHE A 55 -2.59 -9.21 -0.81
CA PHE A 55 -2.09 -9.42 -2.17
C PHE A 55 -0.91 -8.50 -2.48
N LEU A 56 -1.01 -7.20 -2.21
CA LEU A 56 0.09 -6.25 -2.42
C LEU A 56 1.37 -6.71 -1.71
N ARG A 57 1.26 -7.10 -0.44
CA ARG A 57 2.39 -7.60 0.35
C ARG A 57 3.10 -8.76 -0.33
N GLN A 58 2.35 -9.80 -0.70
CA GLN A 58 2.92 -10.97 -1.37
C GLN A 58 3.55 -10.59 -2.70
N TYR A 59 2.89 -9.70 -3.45
CA TYR A 59 3.40 -9.22 -4.72
C TYR A 59 4.75 -8.50 -4.58
N TYR A 60 4.91 -7.64 -3.58
CA TYR A 60 6.18 -6.97 -3.30
C TYR A 60 7.28 -7.96 -2.95
N LEU A 61 6.99 -8.94 -2.07
CA LEU A 61 7.96 -9.93 -1.63
C LEU A 61 8.42 -10.85 -2.77
N GLU A 62 7.49 -11.28 -3.64
CA GLU A 62 7.75 -12.20 -4.74
C GLU A 62 8.37 -11.53 -5.97
N ARG A 63 7.83 -10.37 -6.38
CA ARG A 63 8.15 -9.74 -7.67
C ARG A 63 9.04 -8.52 -7.55
N GLN A 64 9.34 -8.07 -6.33
CA GLN A 64 10.22 -6.93 -6.06
C GLN A 64 9.79 -5.64 -6.81
N ARG A 65 8.47 -5.47 -7.01
CA ARG A 65 7.87 -4.27 -7.63
C ARG A 65 6.42 -4.09 -7.20
N SER A 66 5.86 -2.91 -7.42
CA SER A 66 4.41 -2.67 -7.26
C SER A 66 3.61 -3.35 -8.37
N PRO A 67 2.42 -3.91 -8.08
CA PRO A 67 1.48 -4.36 -9.10
C PRO A 67 0.75 -3.18 -9.75
N SER A 68 0.28 -3.38 -10.98
CA SER A 68 -0.66 -2.48 -11.65
C SER A 68 -2.09 -2.70 -11.17
N VAL A 69 -2.99 -1.72 -11.41
CA VAL A 69 -4.43 -1.89 -11.12
C VAL A 69 -5.02 -3.09 -11.86
N ARG A 70 -4.55 -3.37 -13.08
CA ARG A 70 -5.00 -4.54 -13.86
C ARG A 70 -4.61 -5.86 -13.18
N GLU A 71 -3.38 -5.95 -12.67
CA GLU A 71 -2.90 -7.15 -11.95
C GLU A 71 -3.68 -7.35 -10.64
N ILE A 72 -3.96 -6.27 -9.90
CA ILE A 72 -4.78 -6.33 -8.69
C ILE A 72 -6.20 -6.80 -9.01
N CYS A 73 -6.84 -6.18 -10.00
CA CYS A 73 -8.19 -6.53 -10.43
C CYS A 73 -8.28 -7.99 -10.90
N ALA A 74 -7.30 -8.45 -11.68
CA ALA A 74 -7.24 -9.82 -12.18
C ALA A 74 -7.09 -10.84 -11.04
N GLN A 75 -6.20 -10.57 -10.06
CA GLN A 75 -5.97 -11.52 -8.96
C GLN A 75 -7.14 -11.56 -7.97
N THR A 76 -7.78 -10.41 -7.73
CA THR A 76 -8.83 -10.30 -6.73
C THR A 76 -10.22 -10.57 -7.31
N ASN A 77 -10.35 -10.78 -8.62
CA ASN A 77 -11.63 -10.92 -9.32
C ASN A 77 -12.54 -9.70 -9.14
N SER A 78 -11.95 -8.50 -9.22
CA SER A 78 -12.65 -7.20 -9.18
C SER A 78 -12.61 -6.53 -10.55
N THR A 79 -13.62 -5.71 -10.85
CA THR A 79 -13.50 -4.75 -11.94
C THR A 79 -12.74 -3.50 -11.49
N SER A 80 -12.17 -2.74 -12.43
CA SER A 80 -11.58 -1.44 -12.11
C SER A 80 -12.59 -0.49 -11.45
N GLY A 81 -13.87 -0.58 -11.81
CA GLY A 81 -14.93 0.21 -11.20
C GLY A 81 -15.13 -0.12 -9.72
N ASP A 82 -15.21 -1.41 -9.38
CA ASP A 82 -15.32 -1.86 -8.00
C ASP A 82 -14.11 -1.44 -7.18
N PHE A 83 -12.93 -1.52 -7.80
CA PHE A 83 -11.68 -1.15 -7.17
C PHE A 83 -11.60 0.33 -6.82
N PHE A 84 -11.96 1.23 -7.75
CA PHE A 84 -11.98 2.67 -7.47
C PHE A 84 -13.15 3.09 -6.58
N ALA A 85 -14.24 2.31 -6.53
CA ALA A 85 -15.30 2.50 -5.53
C ALA A 85 -14.81 2.15 -4.11
N LEU A 86 -13.97 1.12 -4.00
CA LEU A 86 -13.36 0.68 -2.74
C LEU A 86 -12.23 1.62 -2.30
N PHE A 87 -11.44 2.11 -3.26
CA PHE A 87 -10.30 3.00 -3.03
C PHE A 87 -10.45 4.27 -3.89
N SER A 88 -11.25 5.22 -3.43
CA SER A 88 -11.52 6.46 -4.16
C SER A 88 -10.27 7.30 -4.43
N ASP A 89 -9.26 7.24 -3.55
CA ASP A 89 -7.94 7.85 -3.73
C ASP A 89 -6.81 6.81 -3.79
N TRP A 90 -7.07 5.71 -4.52
CA TRP A 90 -6.10 4.63 -4.69
C TRP A 90 -4.71 5.10 -5.15
N PRO A 91 -4.59 5.97 -6.18
CA PRO A 91 -3.27 6.36 -6.68
C PRO A 91 -2.39 6.96 -5.57
N HIS A 92 -2.98 7.76 -4.69
CA HIS A 92 -2.26 8.34 -3.55
C HIS A 92 -1.99 7.30 -2.46
N THR A 93 -2.98 6.47 -2.11
CA THR A 93 -2.83 5.40 -1.10
C THR A 93 -1.72 4.41 -1.47
N LEU A 94 -1.73 3.92 -2.72
CA LEU A 94 -0.72 3.01 -3.23
C LEU A 94 0.65 3.68 -3.32
N PHE A 95 0.71 4.97 -3.70
CA PHE A 95 1.96 5.73 -3.71
C PHE A 95 2.62 5.77 -2.33
N VAL A 96 1.85 6.00 -1.26
CA VAL A 96 2.37 6.04 0.12
C VAL A 96 2.94 4.67 0.53
N ILE A 97 2.19 3.59 0.29
CA ILE A 97 2.61 2.22 0.61
C ILE A 97 3.87 1.87 -0.21
N ASN A 98 3.82 2.06 -1.53
CA ASN A 98 4.94 1.78 -2.43
C ASN A 98 6.19 2.58 -2.02
N SER A 99 6.04 3.84 -1.59
CA SER A 99 7.16 4.67 -1.15
C SER A 99 7.88 4.09 0.05
N ILE A 100 7.15 3.55 1.02
CA ILE A 100 7.72 2.90 2.20
C ILE A 100 8.38 1.59 1.76
N VAL A 101 7.64 0.73 1.07
CA VAL A 101 8.09 -0.60 0.66
C VAL A 101 9.35 -0.53 -0.21
N SER A 102 9.39 0.37 -1.19
CA SER A 102 10.56 0.57 -2.05
C SER A 102 11.82 0.94 -1.29
N GLN A 103 11.70 1.77 -0.27
CA GLN A 103 12.86 2.17 0.52
C GLN A 103 13.32 1.07 1.47
N VAL A 104 12.38 0.39 2.14
CA VAL A 104 12.74 -0.62 3.16
C VAL A 104 13.22 -1.93 2.55
N LEU A 105 12.74 -2.29 1.36
CA LEU A 105 13.18 -3.48 0.63
C LEU A 105 14.28 -3.19 -0.40
N GLY A 106 14.59 -1.92 -0.67
CA GLY A 106 15.56 -1.53 -1.70
C GLY A 106 15.09 -1.82 -3.13
N ILE A 107 13.77 -1.91 -3.35
CA ILE A 107 13.20 -2.14 -4.69
C ILE A 107 13.04 -0.84 -5.47
N PRO A 108 13.16 -0.85 -6.82
CA PRO A 108 12.95 0.34 -7.63
C PRO A 108 11.54 0.92 -7.42
N PHE A 109 11.47 2.23 -7.23
CA PHE A 109 10.20 2.93 -7.05
C PHE A 109 9.31 2.93 -8.32
N TRP A 110 9.96 2.79 -9.48
CA TRP A 110 9.32 2.68 -10.78
C TRP A 110 9.82 1.42 -11.48
N HIS A 111 8.92 0.51 -11.81
CA HIS A 111 9.11 -0.33 -12.98
C HIS A 111 8.28 0.31 -14.10
N THR A 112 8.95 0.97 -15.05
CA THR A 112 8.44 0.99 -16.41
C THR A 112 8.26 -0.46 -16.82
N GLU A 113 7.06 -0.86 -17.21
CA GLU A 113 6.92 -2.01 -18.11
C GLU A 113 7.91 -1.74 -19.25
N GLN A 114 9.06 -2.43 -19.26
CA GLN A 114 9.84 -2.57 -20.48
C GLN A 114 9.17 -3.73 -21.21
N ASP A 115 8.32 -3.31 -22.15
CA ASP A 115 7.75 -4.05 -23.30
C ASP A 115 7.02 -5.39 -23.04
#